data_AF-A0A7S2UFM3-F1
#
_entry.id   AF-A0A7S2UFM3-F1
#
_cell.length_a   1.000
_cell.length_b   1.000
_cell.length_c   1.000
_cell.angle_alpha   90.00
_cell.angle_beta   90.00
_cell.angle_gamma   90.00
#
_symmetry.space_group_name_H-M   'P 1'
#
loop_
_entity.id
_entity.type
_entity.pdbx_description
1 polymer ?
#
loop_
_entity_poly.entity_id
_entity_poly.type
_entity_poly.pdbx_seq_one_letter_code
_entity_poly.pdbx_strand_id
1 'polypeptide(L)'
;DDDTTTSNSSNSKINLMNQQGRCLMTDHGQFVLFNVYVPNGGSTSLQLKLCFLKALRRAMQRQRNVLGRKVILTGDLNLVHDPNDIVWSDRLIHLPTILQQVRNNDNNSNNNNTLDQ
;
A
#
# COMPACT_ATOMS: atom_id res chain seq x y z
N ASP A 1 26.53 29.08 -9.97
CA ASP A 1 25.31 29.35 -9.21
C ASP A 1 24.08 29.06 -10.03
N ASP A 2 23.40 27.95 -9.76
CA ASP A 2 21.96 27.88 -9.49
C ASP A 2 21.45 26.43 -9.62
N ASP A 3 21.35 25.75 -8.47
CA ASP A 3 20.73 24.43 -8.34
C ASP A 3 19.69 24.44 -7.20
N THR A 4 18.99 25.58 -7.03
CA THR A 4 18.15 25.84 -5.84
C THR A 4 16.64 25.66 -6.03
N THR A 5 16.16 25.33 -7.23
CA THR A 5 14.72 25.39 -7.55
C THR A 5 13.92 24.14 -7.17
N THR A 6 14.56 22.99 -6.90
CA THR A 6 13.85 21.71 -6.65
C THR A 6 13.38 21.53 -5.20
N SER A 7 13.96 22.24 -4.23
CA SER A 7 13.68 22.07 -2.79
C SER A 7 12.37 22.73 -2.33
N ASN A 8 11.95 23.82 -2.98
CA ASN A 8 10.80 24.62 -2.55
C ASN A 8 9.43 23.97 -2.84
N SER A 9 9.30 23.22 -3.95
CA SER A 9 8.06 22.50 -4.30
C SER A 9 7.79 21.31 -3.37
N SER A 10 8.84 20.72 -2.82
CA SER A 10 8.79 19.54 -1.94
C SER A 10 8.28 19.91 -0.56
N ASN A 11 8.76 21.04 0.00
CA ASN A 11 8.34 21.55 1.31
C ASN A 11 6.89 22.06 1.30
N SER A 12 6.45 22.70 0.22
CA SER A 12 5.04 23.15 0.10
C SER A 12 4.07 21.97 0.03
N LYS A 13 4.43 20.89 -0.67
CA LYS A 13 3.64 19.64 -0.71
C LYS A 13 3.59 18.92 0.64
N ILE A 14 4.69 18.89 1.39
CA ILE A 14 4.72 18.32 2.75
C ILE A 14 3.83 19.13 3.70
N ASN A 15 3.89 20.46 3.63
CA ASN A 15 3.02 21.32 4.43
C ASN A 15 1.54 21.14 4.06
N LEU A 16 1.22 21.01 2.77
CA LEU A 16 -0.14 20.73 2.31
C LEU A 16 -0.67 19.38 2.83
N MET A 17 0.19 18.36 2.90
CA MET A 17 -0.17 17.06 3.50
C MET A 17 -0.45 17.17 5.01
N ASN A 18 0.36 17.94 5.73
CA ASN A 18 0.16 18.16 7.16
C ASN A 18 -1.12 18.98 7.46
N GLN A 19 -1.47 19.92 6.58
CA GLN A 19 -2.65 20.79 6.73
C GLN A 19 -3.99 20.05 6.59
N GLN A 20 -4.04 18.89 5.95
CA GLN A 20 -5.28 18.13 5.80
C GLN A 20 -5.66 17.32 7.06
N GLY A 21 -4.82 17.29 8.10
CA GLY A 21 -5.14 16.57 9.34
C GLY A 21 -5.23 15.05 9.17
N ARG A 22 -4.56 14.48 8.17
CA ARG A 22 -4.66 13.05 7.81
C ARG A 22 -3.94 12.08 8.75
N CYS A 23 -3.20 12.58 9.73
CA CYS A 23 -2.49 11.76 10.70
C CYS A 23 -2.50 12.47 12.05
N LEU A 24 -3.08 11.83 13.06
CA LEU A 24 -3.05 12.27 14.45
C LEU A 24 -2.25 11.26 15.26
N MET A 25 -1.30 11.74 16.05
CA MET A 25 -0.55 10.93 17.01
C MET A 25 -0.88 11.39 18.43
N THR A 26 -1.36 10.47 19.26
CA THR A 26 -1.64 10.72 20.68
C THR A 26 -0.82 9.79 21.56
N ASP A 27 -0.28 10.32 22.66
CA ASP A 27 0.45 9.55 23.67
C ASP A 27 -0.50 9.18 24.81
N HIS A 28 -0.59 7.88 25.10
CA HIS A 28 -1.44 7.32 26.16
C HIS A 28 -0.60 6.75 27.32
N GLY A 29 0.68 7.13 27.42
CA GLY A 29 1.61 6.67 28.44
C GLY A 29 2.22 5.31 28.12
N GLN A 30 1.40 4.27 28.04
CA GLN A 30 1.88 2.90 27.75
C GLN A 30 2.16 2.65 26.26
N PHE A 31 1.46 3.37 25.39
CA PHE A 31 1.60 3.28 23.95
C PHE A 31 1.29 4.63 23.30
N VAL A 32 1.75 4.79 22.07
CA VAL A 32 1.35 5.88 21.18
C VAL A 32 0.39 5.34 20.13
N LEU A 33 -0.68 6.09 19.88
CA LEU A 33 -1.69 5.78 18.88
C LEU A 33 -1.50 6.69 17.68
N PHE A 34 -1.36 6.09 16.50
CA PHE A 34 -1.46 6.78 15.22
C PHE A 34 -2.83 6.50 14.64
N ASN A 35 -3.65 7.53 14.48
CA ASN A 35 -4.91 7.48 13.75
C ASN A 35 -4.74 8.18 12.39
N VAL A 36 -4.95 7.45 11.30
CA VAL A 36 -4.62 7.93 9.95
C VAL A 36 -5.77 7.80 8.95
N TYR A 37 -5.81 8.73 8.01
CA TYR A 37 -6.67 8.67 6.83
C TYR A 37 -5.83 8.88 5.56
N VAL A 38 -5.29 7.78 5.03
CA VAL A 38 -4.37 7.78 3.90
C VAL A 38 -5.11 8.26 2.64
N PRO A 39 -4.49 9.09 1.77
CA PRO A 39 -5.11 9.49 0.51
C PRO A 39 -5.49 8.30 -0.38
N ASN A 40 -6.70 8.32 -0.95
CA ASN A 40 -7.12 7.37 -1.97
C ASN A 40 -6.33 7.60 -3.28
N GLY A 41 -5.90 6.52 -3.93
CA GLY A 41 -5.12 6.55 -5.17
C GLY A 41 -5.91 6.91 -6.43
N GLY A 42 -7.24 7.02 -6.36
CA GLY A 42 -8.08 7.40 -7.51
C GLY A 42 -7.95 8.87 -7.90
N SER A 43 -8.09 9.80 -6.94
CA SER A 43 -8.01 11.25 -7.18
C SER A 43 -6.65 11.86 -6.82
N THR A 44 -5.84 11.15 -6.03
CA THR A 44 -4.54 11.62 -5.57
C THR A 44 -3.42 10.84 -6.24
N SER A 45 -2.38 11.53 -6.72
CA SER A 45 -1.20 10.89 -7.31
C SER A 45 -0.64 9.78 -6.42
N LEU A 46 -0.38 8.60 -7.02
CA LEU A 46 0.27 7.47 -6.36
C LEU A 46 1.56 7.89 -5.64
N GLN A 47 2.30 8.84 -6.22
CA GLN A 47 3.54 9.34 -5.63
C GLN A 47 3.31 10.06 -4.30
N LEU A 48 2.24 10.86 -4.19
CA LEU A 48 1.86 11.49 -2.93
C LEU A 48 1.49 10.44 -1.89
N LYS A 49 0.70 9.43 -2.27
CA LYS A 49 0.34 8.32 -1.37
C LYS A 49 1.58 7.59 -0.85
N LEU A 50 2.53 7.26 -1.72
CA LEU A 50 3.78 6.60 -1.34
C LEU A 50 4.66 7.48 -0.43
N CYS A 51 4.74 8.78 -0.70
CA CYS A 51 5.44 9.73 0.17
C CYS A 51 4.82 9.78 1.57
N PHE A 52 3.49 9.85 1.67
CA PHE A 52 2.77 9.83 2.93
C PHE A 52 3.04 8.55 3.73
N LEU A 53 2.91 7.38 3.09
CA LEU A 53 3.15 6.08 3.73
C LEU A 53 4.60 5.94 4.20
N LYS A 54 5.58 6.44 3.44
CA LYS A 54 6.99 6.47 3.85
C LYS A 54 7.20 7.38 5.07
N ALA A 55 6.60 8.56 5.09
CA ALA A 55 6.68 9.48 6.22
C ALA A 55 6.05 8.88 7.49
N LEU A 56 4.84 8.32 7.37
CA LEU A 56 4.13 7.63 8.45
C LEU A 56 4.98 6.48 9.03
N ARG A 57 5.55 5.64 8.16
CA ARG A 57 6.42 4.54 8.59
C ARG A 57 7.64 5.05 9.36
N ARG A 58 8.28 6.13 8.90
CA ARG A 58 9.43 6.75 9.61
C ARG A 58 9.02 7.30 10.97
N ALA A 59 7.86 7.96 11.07
CA ALA A 59 7.35 8.48 12.33
C ALA A 59 7.08 7.36 13.35
N MET A 60 6.43 6.27 12.94
CA MET A 60 6.19 5.10 13.79
C MET A 60 7.51 4.41 14.21
N GLN A 61 8.46 4.28 13.28
CA GLN A 61 9.78 3.70 13.59
C GLN A 61 10.56 4.54 14.59
N ARG A 62 10.47 5.87 14.52
CA ARG A 62 11.08 6.75 15.52
C ARG A 62 10.49 6.50 16.91
N GLN A 63 9.17 6.40 17.03
CA GLN A 63 8.51 6.12 18.30
C GLN A 63 8.92 4.76 18.88
N ARG A 64 8.97 3.73 18.03
CA ARG A 64 9.33 2.37 18.44
C ARG A 64 10.81 2.22 18.79
N ASN A 65 11.70 2.64 17.91
CA ASN A 65 13.12 2.29 17.98
C ASN A 65 13.93 3.31 18.78
N VAL A 66 13.57 4.59 18.73
CA VAL A 66 14.33 5.66 19.41
C VAL A 66 13.76 5.92 20.80
N LEU A 67 12.43 5.96 20.93
CA LEU A 67 11.75 6.30 22.17
C LEU A 67 11.27 5.07 22.97
N GLY A 68 11.43 3.86 22.41
CA GLY A 68 11.03 2.61 23.07
C GLY A 68 9.52 2.48 23.31
N ARG A 69 8.69 3.25 22.61
CA ARG A 69 7.23 3.25 22.81
C ARG A 69 6.58 2.11 22.03
N LYS A 70 5.56 1.49 22.62
CA LYS A 70 4.63 0.63 21.87
C LYS A 70 3.81 1.50 20.92
N VAL A 71 3.64 1.05 19.68
CA VAL A 71 2.98 1.82 18.63
C VAL A 71 1.76 1.06 18.15
N ILE A 72 0.60 1.71 18.17
CA ILE A 72 -0.65 1.22 17.58
C ILE A 72 -0.96 2.10 16.37
N LEU A 73 -1.28 1.47 15.23
CA LEU A 73 -1.73 2.14 14.02
C LEU A 73 -3.21 1.80 13.81
N THR A 74 -4.01 2.83 13.56
CA THR A 74 -5.47 2.75 13.35
C THR A 74 -5.91 3.70 12.25
N GLY A 75 -7.12 3.50 11.75
CA GLY A 75 -7.72 4.32 10.72
C GLY A 75 -7.70 3.63 9.35
N ASP A 76 -7.94 4.41 8.31
CA ASP A 76 -8.13 3.91 6.95
C ASP A 76 -6.86 4.14 6.11
N LEU A 77 -6.26 3.03 5.70
CA LEU A 77 -5.06 3.02 4.86
C LEU A 77 -5.36 3.20 3.38
N ASN A 78 -6.63 3.09 2.96
CA ASN A 78 -7.04 3.06 1.56
C ASN A 78 -6.20 2.06 0.75
N LEU A 79 -5.87 0.91 1.35
CA LEU A 79 -5.00 -0.11 0.79
C LEU A 79 -5.63 -1.48 0.97
N VAL A 80 -5.46 -2.32 -0.05
CA VAL A 80 -5.79 -3.75 -0.04
C VAL A 80 -4.48 -4.47 0.25
N HIS A 81 -4.44 -5.28 1.30
CA HIS A 81 -3.22 -6.01 1.68
C HIS A 81 -3.15 -7.36 0.96
N ASP A 82 -4.27 -8.09 0.96
CA ASP A 82 -4.43 -9.40 0.37
C ASP A 82 -5.56 -9.40 -0.68
N PRO A 83 -5.49 -10.23 -1.74
CA PRO A 83 -6.60 -10.40 -2.67
C PRO A 83 -7.93 -10.79 -2.00
N ASN A 84 -7.90 -11.41 -0.83
CA ASN A 84 -9.10 -11.73 -0.06
C ASN A 84 -9.75 -10.52 0.61
N ASP A 85 -9.05 -9.40 0.73
CA ASP A 85 -9.59 -8.15 1.29
C ASP A 85 -10.46 -7.38 0.25
N ILE A 86 -10.57 -7.90 -0.98
CA ILE A 86 -11.44 -7.36 -2.02
C ILE A 86 -12.44 -8.39 -2.53
N VAL A 87 -13.56 -7.86 -3.04
CA VAL A 87 -14.56 -8.65 -3.75
C VAL A 87 -13.90 -9.39 -4.90
N TRP A 88 -14.31 -10.64 -5.11
CA TRP A 88 -13.70 -11.54 -6.09
C TRP A 88 -13.71 -10.98 -7.51
N SER A 89 -14.70 -10.16 -7.87
CA SER A 89 -14.83 -9.53 -9.19
C SER A 89 -13.74 -8.49 -9.48
N ASP A 90 -13.16 -7.90 -8.42
CA ASP A 90 -12.18 -6.82 -8.54
C ASP A 90 -10.73 -7.33 -8.38
N ARG A 91 -10.56 -8.64 -8.21
CA ARG A 91 -9.24 -9.26 -8.04
C ARG A 91 -8.46 -9.22 -9.34
N LEU A 92 -7.18 -8.90 -9.22
CA LEU A 92 -6.26 -8.97 -10.35
C LEU A 92 -6.09 -10.43 -10.79
N ILE A 93 -6.41 -10.70 -12.05
CA ILE A 93 -6.25 -12.02 -12.65
C ILE A 93 -4.87 -12.14 -13.29
N HIS A 94 -4.10 -13.15 -12.89
CA HIS A 94 -2.81 -13.44 -13.52
C HIS A 94 -2.99 -14.26 -14.80
N LEU A 95 -3.14 -13.54 -15.93
CA LEU A 95 -3.44 -14.13 -17.24
C LEU A 95 -2.47 -15.24 -17.67
N PRO A 96 -1.14 -15.13 -17.48
CA PRO A 96 -0.22 -16.20 -17.88
C PRO A 96 -0.48 -17.53 -17.18
N THR A 97 -0.88 -17.52 -15.90
CA THR A 97 -1.17 -18.74 -15.14
C THR A 97 -2.41 -19.43 -15.71
N ILE A 98 -3.45 -18.66 -16.04
CA ILE A 98 -4.67 -19.21 -16.64
C ILE A 98 -4.35 -19.82 -18.00
N LEU A 99 -3.59 -19.12 -18.86
CA LEU A 99 -3.21 -19.64 -20.16
C LEU A 99 -2.40 -20.94 -20.06
N GLN A 100 -1.51 -21.05 -19.08
CA GLN A 100 -0.75 -22.27 -18.83
C GLN A 100 -1.67 -23.41 -18.37
N GLN A 101 -2.65 -23.14 -17.50
CA GLN A 101 -3.62 -24.13 -17.06
C GLN A 101 -4.51 -24.63 -18.20
N VAL A 102 -5.00 -23.72 -19.05
CA VAL A 102 -5.78 -24.08 -20.25
C VAL A 102 -4.95 -24.99 -21.16
N ARG A 103 -3.71 -24.59 -21.47
CA ARG A 103 -2.82 -25.40 -22.32
C ARG A 103 -2.51 -26.78 -21.72
N ASN A 104 -2.33 -26.87 -20.40
CA ASN A 104 -2.11 -28.14 -19.72
C ASN A 104 -3.36 -29.05 -19.77
N ASN A 105 -4.55 -28.47 -19.65
CA ASN A 105 -5.81 -29.21 -19.77
C ASN A 105 -6.03 -29.74 -21.19
N ASP A 106 -5.68 -28.96 -22.22
CA ASP A 106 -5.75 -29.39 -23.62
C ASP A 106 -4.81 -30.59 -23.88
N ASN A 107 -3.57 -30.51 -23.38
CA ASN A 107 -2.60 -31.59 -23.51
C ASN A 107 -3.06 -32.87 -22.78
N ASN A 108 -3.64 -32.75 -21.59
CA ASN A 108 -4.11 -33.89 -20.82
C ASN A 108 -5.32 -34.58 -21.49
N SER A 109 -6.21 -33.78 -22.10
CA SER A 109 -7.35 -34.28 -22.87
C SER A 109 -6.90 -35.08 -24.10
N ASN A 110 -5.84 -34.63 -24.78
CA ASN A 110 -5.28 -35.33 -25.94
C ASN A 110 -4.57 -36.64 -25.56
N ASN A 111 -3.90 -36.69 -24.41
CA ASN A 111 -3.22 -37.90 -23.94
C ASN A 111 -4.21 -39.01 -23.53
N ASN A 112 -5.33 -38.65 -22.90
CA ASN A 112 -6.34 -39.62 -22.49
C ASN A 112 -7.04 -40.30 -23.68
N ASN A 113 -7.11 -39.65 -24.84
CA ASN A 113 -7.70 -40.23 -26.04
C ASN A 113 -6.76 -41.19 -26.80
N THR A 114 -5.46 -41.22 -26.47
CA THR A 114 -4.47 -42.06 -27.16
C THR A 114 -4.23 -43.40 -26.46
N LEU A 115 -4.65 -43.54 -25.19
CA LEU A 115 -4.47 -44.76 -24.39
C LEU A 115 -5.59 -45.81 -24.57
N ASP A 116 -6.68 -45.44 -25.25
CA ASP A 116 -7.83 -46.32 -25.55
C ASP A 116 -7.81 -46.92 -26.98
N GLN A 117 -6.65 -46.93 -27.65
CA GLN A 117 -6.39 -47.63 -28.92
C GLN A 117 -5.36 -48.74 -28.76
#